data_AF-A0A7S4BFR0-F1
#
_entry.id   AF-A0A7S4BFR0-F1
#
_cell.length_a   1.000
_cell.length_b   1.000
_cell.length_c   1.000
_cell.angle_alpha   90.00
_cell.angle_beta   90.00
_cell.angle_gamma   90.00
#
_symmetry.space_group_name_H-M   'P 1'
#
loop_
_entity.id
_entity.type
_entity.pdbx_description
1 polymer ?
#
loop_
_entity_poly.entity_id
_entity_poly.type
_entity_poly.pdbx_seq_one_letter_code
_entity_poly.pdbx_strand_id
1 'polypeptide(L)'
;MCPFMMLVYLLGLVQLVRGASYVVGSPQPFSPVVRMSALRSAAEMPRTSPISCIATRPDEVSAKTVSEAVGDMAQASRTAALVDQVSSNTPATSSTPKKAATKGKSEAAMTERKVVTHGHPLVIGLSHKTATVDVREKLSIKEADWNAAAAKLCEYDSITEAAVLSTCNRFELYLAAEDHFAATRDALAFLRERSQLTDMELRPNLFMLQNEDAVYHLLRVSAGLDSLVVGEGQILSQVKACHSHAISTDTEEDAIPGSAGKVLGRLLNTAVMSGKYVRSETEIAKGAVSISSAAVELAVLKCPEDLSQSLKDVRVAIIGAGKMSRLLLTHLASHGVTKVTLLNRSRPRAEELAAEYPDLDIHVGLMDELWQTVETSELVFTSTSATGCIVTEPLLRERVWGQTPQPLVLIDISVRR
;
A
#
# COMPACT_ATOMS: atom_id res chain seq x y z
N MET A 1 6.71 16.61 -20.66
CA MET A 1 7.09 15.47 -21.52
C MET A 1 5.87 14.62 -21.88
N CYS A 2 5.97 13.75 -22.90
CA CYS A 2 4.84 13.00 -23.44
C CYS A 2 4.51 11.76 -22.58
N PRO A 3 3.24 11.47 -22.25
CA PRO A 3 2.86 10.29 -21.45
C PRO A 3 3.28 8.96 -22.08
N PHE A 4 3.48 8.92 -23.41
CA PHE A 4 3.97 7.74 -24.12
C PHE A 4 5.39 7.34 -23.69
N MET A 5 6.26 8.29 -23.36
CA MET A 5 7.64 8.01 -22.95
C MET A 5 7.72 7.40 -21.54
N MET A 6 6.83 7.83 -20.64
CA MET A 6 6.72 7.31 -19.28
C MET A 6 6.15 5.88 -19.27
N LEU A 7 5.22 5.58 -20.20
CA LEU A 7 4.67 4.24 -20.41
C LEU A 7 5.74 3.25 -20.89
N VAL A 8 6.63 3.65 -21.80
CA VAL A 8 7.78 2.85 -22.26
C VAL A 8 8.76 2.54 -21.12
N TYR A 9 8.97 3.47 -20.19
CA TYR A 9 9.81 3.23 -19.01
C TYR A 9 9.20 2.20 -18.04
N LEU A 10 7.88 2.24 -17.83
CA LEU A 10 7.17 1.22 -17.05
C LEU A 10 7.28 -0.17 -17.70
N LEU A 11 7.17 -0.25 -19.03
CA LEU A 11 7.35 -1.50 -19.80
C LEU A 11 8.76 -2.09 -19.62
N GLY A 12 9.81 -1.25 -19.58
CA GLY A 12 11.19 -1.69 -19.30
C GLY A 12 11.35 -2.35 -17.92
N LEU A 13 10.77 -1.74 -16.88
CA LEU A 13 10.75 -2.30 -15.53
C LEU A 13 9.95 -3.62 -15.44
N VAL A 14 8.84 -3.75 -16.17
CA VAL A 14 8.05 -4.99 -16.23
C VAL A 14 8.80 -6.12 -16.94
N GLN A 15 9.61 -5.83 -17.97
CA GLN A 15 10.47 -6.86 -18.58
C GLN A 15 11.61 -7.31 -17.64
N LEU A 16 12.15 -6.42 -16.81
CA LEU A 16 13.20 -6.79 -15.84
C LEU A 16 12.71 -7.86 -14.83
N VAL A 17 11.44 -7.79 -14.42
CA VAL A 17 10.82 -8.77 -13.50
C VAL A 17 10.65 -10.15 -14.14
N ARG A 18 10.56 -10.25 -15.48
CA ARG A 18 10.48 -11.54 -16.19
C ARG A 18 11.81 -12.31 -16.25
N GLY A 19 12.94 -11.68 -15.91
CA GLY A 19 14.28 -12.27 -16.04
C GLY A 19 14.94 -12.73 -14.74
N ALA A 20 14.35 -12.50 -13.57
CA ALA A 20 15.03 -12.59 -12.28
C ALA A 20 14.54 -13.74 -11.38
N SER A 21 15.01 -14.96 -11.63
CA SER A 21 14.90 -16.07 -10.67
C SER A 21 15.87 -15.85 -9.50
N TYR A 22 15.40 -15.25 -8.41
CA TYR A 22 16.21 -15.05 -7.20
C TYR A 22 16.26 -16.31 -6.33
N VAL A 23 17.44 -16.92 -6.26
CA VAL A 23 17.81 -17.88 -5.20
C VAL A 23 18.23 -17.07 -3.96
N VAL A 24 17.53 -17.26 -2.84
CA VAL A 24 17.82 -16.53 -1.59
C VAL A 24 18.92 -17.25 -0.81
N GLY A 25 20.15 -16.75 -0.92
CA GLY A 25 21.26 -17.10 -0.02
C GLY A 25 21.35 -16.13 1.15
N SER A 26 21.45 -16.65 2.38
CA SER A 26 21.62 -15.85 3.59
C SER A 26 23.09 -15.60 3.94
N PRO A 27 23.37 -14.50 4.66
CA PRO A 27 24.41 -14.55 5.69
C PRO A 27 23.99 -13.87 7.01
N GLN A 28 24.38 -14.48 8.13
CA GLN A 28 24.43 -13.91 9.48
C GLN A 28 25.90 -13.60 9.83
N PRO A 29 26.19 -12.63 10.71
CA PRO A 29 26.79 -13.04 11.99
C PRO A 29 26.44 -12.21 13.27
N PHE A 30 26.27 -12.94 14.39
CA PHE A 30 26.65 -12.64 15.79
C PHE A 30 26.16 -11.36 16.56
N SER A 31 25.14 -11.56 17.42
CA SER A 31 25.18 -11.61 18.92
C SER A 31 26.27 -10.80 19.70
N PRO A 32 26.02 -10.27 20.95
CA PRO A 32 25.13 -10.89 21.96
C PRO A 32 24.24 -9.99 22.86
N VAL A 33 23.20 -10.64 23.40
CA VAL A 33 22.29 -10.14 24.45
C VAL A 33 22.76 -10.62 25.83
N VAL A 34 22.72 -9.75 26.83
CA VAL A 34 22.97 -10.11 28.24
C VAL A 34 21.69 -10.71 28.86
N ARG A 35 21.80 -11.90 29.47
CA ARG A 35 20.77 -12.46 30.36
C ARG A 35 21.39 -12.83 31.71
N MET A 36 20.82 -12.30 32.79
CA MET A 36 21.24 -12.56 34.17
C MET A 36 20.63 -13.88 34.67
N SER A 37 21.35 -14.61 35.52
CA SER A 37 20.92 -15.92 36.04
C SER A 37 21.15 -16.08 37.55
N ALA A 38 20.21 -16.78 38.21
CA ALA A 38 20.35 -17.44 39.50
C ALA A 38 19.28 -18.55 39.57
N LEU A 39 19.58 -19.85 39.61
CA LEU A 39 20.08 -20.66 40.76
C LEU A 39 18.99 -20.84 41.85
N ARG A 40 18.53 -22.04 42.29
CA ARG A 40 18.97 -23.48 42.26
C ARG A 40 17.69 -24.37 42.10
N SER A 41 17.68 -25.70 41.89
CA SER A 41 18.39 -26.82 42.55
C SER A 41 18.37 -28.13 41.70
N ALA A 42 18.97 -29.22 42.18
CA ALA A 42 19.45 -30.38 41.39
C ALA A 42 18.77 -31.76 41.69
N ALA A 43 19.34 -32.83 41.10
CA ALA A 43 18.99 -34.27 41.09
C ALA A 43 18.08 -34.73 39.91
N GLU A 44 18.29 -35.87 39.23
CA GLU A 44 19.31 -36.95 39.26
C GLU A 44 19.32 -37.70 37.89
N MET A 45 20.36 -38.49 37.56
CA MET A 45 20.45 -39.35 36.36
C MET A 45 20.65 -40.83 36.75
N PRO A 46 20.31 -41.82 35.89
CA PRO A 46 21.38 -42.48 35.12
C PRO A 46 21.02 -43.05 33.71
N ARG A 47 21.96 -42.82 32.76
CA ARG A 47 22.53 -43.76 31.75
C ARG A 47 21.62 -44.70 30.91
N THR A 48 21.73 -44.58 29.57
CA THR A 48 22.38 -45.59 28.67
C THR A 48 22.70 -45.00 27.27
N SER A 49 23.78 -45.51 26.66
CA SER A 49 24.30 -45.22 25.30
C SER A 49 24.21 -46.52 24.44
N PRO A 50 24.73 -46.71 23.18
CA PRO A 50 25.84 -45.99 22.50
C PRO A 50 25.90 -45.98 20.92
N ILE A 51 27.04 -45.50 20.35
CA ILE A 51 27.63 -45.68 18.97
C ILE A 51 26.80 -45.06 17.78
N SER A 52 27.36 -44.49 16.69
CA SER A 52 28.73 -44.48 16.15
C SER A 52 29.15 -43.15 15.48
N CYS A 53 30.47 -42.90 15.47
CA CYS A 53 31.11 -42.01 14.49
C CYS A 53 31.43 -42.77 13.19
N ILE A 54 31.68 -42.04 12.10
CA ILE A 54 32.85 -42.21 11.21
C ILE A 54 32.95 -40.98 10.30
N ALA A 55 34.16 -40.45 10.16
CA ALA A 55 34.51 -39.46 9.15
C ALA A 55 35.69 -39.99 8.34
N THR A 56 35.60 -39.93 7.01
CA THR A 56 36.68 -40.32 6.09
C THR A 56 36.73 -39.37 4.88
N ARG A 57 37.84 -38.62 4.78
CA ARG A 57 38.50 -38.20 3.52
C ARG A 57 39.42 -39.36 3.06
N PRO A 58 40.08 -39.36 1.86
CA PRO A 58 40.33 -38.28 0.88
C PRO A 58 39.69 -38.59 -0.51
N ASP A 59 40.14 -38.22 -1.72
CA ASP A 59 41.40 -37.63 -2.20
C ASP A 59 41.28 -36.85 -3.55
N GLU A 60 42.41 -36.34 -4.06
CA GLU A 60 42.56 -35.55 -5.29
C GLU A 60 42.51 -36.36 -6.62
N VAL A 61 42.32 -35.68 -7.77
CA VAL A 61 43.35 -35.55 -8.85
C VAL A 61 42.83 -34.90 -10.16
N SER A 62 43.69 -34.03 -10.73
CA SER A 62 43.82 -33.61 -12.14
C SER A 62 43.13 -32.31 -12.62
N ALA A 63 43.98 -31.39 -13.07
CA ALA A 63 43.62 -30.22 -13.87
C ALA A 63 43.97 -30.43 -15.35
N LYS A 64 43.10 -29.97 -16.27
CA LYS A 64 43.48 -29.54 -17.63
C LYS A 64 42.31 -28.92 -18.39
N THR A 65 42.57 -27.76 -19.02
CA THR A 65 41.73 -27.08 -20.05
C THR A 65 40.30 -26.68 -19.59
N VAL A 66 39.75 -25.52 -19.94
CA VAL A 66 39.86 -24.74 -21.18
C VAL A 66 40.00 -23.23 -20.87
N SER A 67 40.78 -22.51 -21.68
CA SER A 67 40.75 -21.05 -21.78
C SER A 67 39.97 -20.63 -23.03
N GLU A 68 38.70 -20.26 -22.88
CA GLU A 68 37.78 -19.69 -23.88
C GLU A 68 36.50 -19.30 -23.12
N ALA A 69 35.83 -18.17 -23.34
CA ALA A 69 36.22 -16.98 -24.08
C ALA A 69 35.62 -15.75 -23.37
N VAL A 70 36.46 -14.80 -22.94
CA VAL A 70 36.01 -13.44 -22.64
C VAL A 70 36.13 -12.66 -23.94
N GLY A 71 35.03 -12.56 -24.67
CA GLY A 71 35.03 -11.92 -25.97
C GLY A 71 33.69 -11.97 -26.66
N ASP A 72 32.83 -10.98 -26.39
CA ASP A 72 32.14 -10.30 -27.47
C ASP A 72 31.69 -8.89 -27.07
N MET A 73 31.59 -8.00 -28.08
CA MET A 73 31.34 -6.54 -28.04
C MET A 73 32.57 -5.61 -28.01
N ALA A 74 33.44 -5.72 -29.03
CA ALA A 74 34.45 -4.70 -29.34
C ALA A 74 34.77 -4.55 -30.85
N GLN A 75 33.77 -4.19 -31.68
CA GLN A 75 33.95 -3.61 -33.02
C GLN A 75 32.83 -2.57 -33.25
N ALA A 76 33.04 -1.37 -33.80
CA ALA A 76 34.26 -0.64 -34.19
C ALA A 76 34.10 0.84 -33.73
N SER A 77 35.06 1.45 -33.02
CA SER A 77 36.32 2.04 -33.49
C SER A 77 36.20 3.22 -34.48
N ARG A 78 36.58 4.42 -33.99
CA ARG A 78 37.36 5.50 -34.68
C ARG A 78 36.61 6.22 -35.83
N THR A 79 36.79 7.51 -36.17
CA THR A 79 37.65 8.64 -35.73
C THR A 79 36.97 9.94 -36.25
N ALA A 80 37.25 11.18 -35.82
CA ALA A 80 38.25 11.73 -34.90
C ALA A 80 37.64 12.93 -34.10
N ALA A 81 38.41 13.99 -33.85
CA ALA A 81 37.96 15.28 -33.33
C ALA A 81 38.65 16.45 -34.07
N LEU A 82 38.13 17.67 -33.84
CA LEU A 82 38.79 19.00 -33.98
C LEU A 82 38.81 19.75 -35.35
N VAL A 83 38.57 21.08 -35.23
CA VAL A 83 39.08 22.25 -36.01
C VAL A 83 38.15 23.02 -36.99
N ASP A 84 37.96 24.29 -36.62
CA ASP A 84 37.72 25.58 -37.32
C ASP A 84 36.89 25.77 -38.62
N GLN A 85 35.93 26.71 -38.48
CA GLN A 85 35.68 27.98 -39.22
C GLN A 85 35.68 28.11 -40.77
N VAL A 86 34.93 29.16 -41.17
CA VAL A 86 35.08 30.05 -42.34
C VAL A 86 34.16 29.83 -43.56
N SER A 87 33.41 30.91 -43.86
CA SER A 87 32.91 31.38 -45.17
C SER A 87 31.67 30.79 -45.88
N SER A 88 30.67 31.68 -45.99
CA SER A 88 30.00 32.16 -47.22
C SER A 88 29.48 31.15 -48.27
N ASN A 89 28.17 31.23 -48.55
CA ASN A 89 27.72 32.08 -49.66
C ASN A 89 26.20 32.28 -49.71
N THR A 90 25.78 33.51 -49.99
CA THR A 90 24.43 33.87 -50.49
C THR A 90 24.42 33.72 -52.02
N PRO A 91 23.25 33.52 -52.66
CA PRO A 91 22.59 34.68 -53.30
C PRO A 91 21.07 34.71 -53.01
N ALA A 92 20.38 35.82 -52.78
CA ALA A 92 20.44 37.20 -53.29
C ALA A 92 19.70 37.44 -54.63
N THR A 93 18.41 37.77 -54.52
CA THR A 93 17.59 38.59 -55.46
C THR A 93 16.40 39.16 -54.63
N SER A 94 16.37 40.45 -54.26
CA SER A 94 15.82 41.61 -55.01
C SER A 94 14.29 41.57 -55.21
N SER A 95 13.49 42.62 -54.93
CA SER A 95 13.79 44.00 -54.50
C SER A 95 12.56 44.78 -53.97
N THR A 96 12.84 45.69 -53.02
CA THR A 96 12.09 46.84 -52.44
C THR A 96 11.56 47.91 -53.45
N PRO A 97 10.98 49.09 -53.04
CA PRO A 97 10.10 49.47 -51.90
C PRO A 97 8.97 50.50 -52.25
N LYS A 98 8.13 50.89 -51.25
CA LYS A 98 7.51 52.23 -50.93
C LYS A 98 6.15 52.02 -50.23
N LYS A 99 5.60 52.90 -49.35
CA LYS A 99 5.88 54.30 -48.98
C LYS A 99 5.40 54.55 -47.52
N ALA A 100 5.84 55.64 -46.88
CA ALA A 100 5.49 55.96 -45.48
C ALA A 100 4.17 56.75 -45.31
N ALA A 101 3.49 56.60 -44.17
CA ALA A 101 2.59 57.61 -43.58
C ALA A 101 2.42 57.46 -42.05
N THR A 102 2.50 58.60 -41.38
CA THR A 102 2.47 58.95 -39.95
C THR A 102 1.29 58.48 -39.05
N LYS A 103 1.65 58.37 -37.74
CA LYS A 103 0.87 58.72 -36.52
C LYS A 103 -0.34 57.85 -36.11
N GLY A 104 -0.19 57.22 -34.94
CA GLY A 104 -1.27 56.81 -34.04
C GLY A 104 -0.68 56.25 -32.74
N LYS A 105 -0.71 57.02 -31.63
CA LYS A 105 -0.39 56.48 -30.31
C LYS A 105 -1.51 55.52 -29.90
N SER A 106 -1.16 54.28 -29.60
CA SER A 106 -1.99 53.39 -28.78
C SER A 106 -1.05 52.70 -27.81
N GLU A 107 -1.14 53.07 -26.53
CA GLU A 107 -0.55 52.28 -25.44
C GLU A 107 -1.40 51.01 -25.32
N ALA A 108 -1.05 50.01 -26.12
CA ALA A 108 -1.53 48.66 -25.92
C ALA A 108 -0.96 48.19 -24.58
N ALA A 109 -1.77 48.27 -23.53
CA ALA A 109 -1.45 47.70 -22.24
C ALA A 109 -1.11 46.22 -22.45
N MET A 110 0.18 45.91 -22.34
CA MET A 110 0.68 44.56 -22.48
C MET A 110 0.33 43.82 -21.19
N THR A 111 -0.92 43.35 -21.11
CA THR A 111 -1.41 42.53 -20.01
C THR A 111 -0.44 41.38 -19.84
N GLU A 112 0.36 41.42 -18.78
CA GLU A 112 1.23 40.31 -18.41
C GLU A 112 0.35 39.08 -18.31
N ARG A 113 0.59 38.10 -19.19
CA ARG A 113 0.05 36.77 -19.00
C ARG A 113 0.70 36.25 -17.73
N LYS A 114 0.04 36.45 -16.59
CA LYS A 114 0.40 35.82 -15.32
C LYS A 114 0.59 34.34 -15.63
N VAL A 115 1.85 33.90 -15.65
CA VAL A 115 2.16 32.49 -15.86
C VAL A 115 1.47 31.80 -14.71
N VAL A 116 0.48 30.97 -15.04
CA VAL A 116 -0.13 30.11 -14.04
C VAL A 116 0.92 29.05 -13.74
N THR A 117 1.80 29.34 -12.80
CA THR A 117 2.66 28.35 -12.18
C THR A 117 1.71 27.33 -11.56
N HIS A 118 1.73 26.11 -12.09
CA HIS A 118 0.94 25.03 -11.52
C HIS A 118 1.81 24.41 -10.44
N GLY A 119 1.28 24.27 -9.21
CA GLY A 119 2.02 23.65 -8.11
C GLY A 119 2.57 22.28 -8.51
N HIS A 120 3.80 22.00 -8.08
CA HIS A 120 4.48 20.74 -8.34
C HIS A 120 3.97 19.65 -7.41
N PRO A 121 3.71 18.41 -7.88
CA PRO A 121 3.19 17.35 -7.03
C PRO A 121 4.22 16.91 -5.98
N LEU A 122 3.72 16.64 -4.79
CA LEU A 122 4.45 16.18 -3.61
C LEU A 122 3.56 15.12 -2.93
N VAL A 123 4.15 14.02 -2.48
CA VAL A 123 3.47 13.07 -1.58
C VAL A 123 4.24 12.94 -0.27
N ILE A 124 3.52 13.10 0.83
CA ILE A 124 4.02 12.87 2.19
C ILE A 124 3.15 11.79 2.81
N GLY A 125 3.75 10.70 3.25
CA GLY A 125 2.95 9.58 3.74
C GLY A 125 3.75 8.57 4.54
N LEU A 126 3.03 7.55 5.00
CA LEU A 126 3.60 6.37 5.64
C LEU A 126 2.93 5.12 5.07
N SER A 127 3.58 3.97 5.26
CA SER A 127 3.02 2.67 4.89
C SER A 127 3.33 1.63 5.95
N HIS A 128 2.72 0.46 5.83
CA HIS A 128 3.07 -0.74 6.60
C HIS A 128 4.57 -1.11 6.54
N LYS A 129 5.33 -0.60 5.55
CA LYS A 129 6.80 -0.81 5.44
C LYS A 129 7.61 0.17 6.27
N THR A 130 7.06 1.36 6.55
CA THR A 130 7.77 2.44 7.26
C THR A 130 7.26 2.67 8.68
N ALA A 131 6.05 2.23 9.01
CA ALA A 131 5.39 2.55 10.28
C ALA A 131 4.60 1.39 10.89
N THR A 132 4.74 1.23 12.21
CA THR A 132 3.94 0.28 13.03
C THR A 132 2.46 0.64 12.98
N VAL A 133 1.59 -0.36 13.16
CA VAL A 133 0.13 -0.18 13.09
C VAL A 133 -0.34 0.98 13.99
N ASP A 134 0.18 1.06 15.20
CA ASP A 134 -0.24 2.03 16.22
C ASP A 134 0.05 3.49 15.82
N VAL A 135 1.15 3.74 15.08
CA VAL A 135 1.44 5.07 14.49
C VAL A 135 0.47 5.37 13.35
N ARG A 136 0.14 4.37 12.53
CA ARG A 136 -0.76 4.52 11.37
C ARG A 136 -2.21 4.75 11.80
N GLU A 137 -2.65 4.16 12.90
CA GLU A 137 -3.99 4.35 13.45
C GLU A 137 -4.23 5.78 13.96
N LYS A 138 -3.23 6.39 14.60
CA LYS A 138 -3.28 7.81 15.02
C LYS A 138 -3.41 8.79 13.85
N LEU A 139 -2.91 8.41 12.68
CA LEU A 139 -2.94 9.24 11.47
C LEU A 139 -4.10 8.90 10.51
N SER A 140 -4.76 7.76 10.71
CA SER A 140 -5.90 7.32 9.91
C SER A 140 -7.01 8.38 9.84
N ILE A 141 -7.55 8.61 8.65
CA ILE A 141 -8.69 9.49 8.38
C ILE A 141 -9.82 8.68 7.76
N LYS A 142 -11.06 8.83 8.27
CA LYS A 142 -12.23 8.17 7.67
C LYS A 142 -12.53 8.81 6.32
N GLU A 143 -13.13 8.04 5.41
CA GLU A 143 -13.45 8.50 4.05
C GLU A 143 -14.32 9.78 4.04
N ALA A 144 -15.29 9.87 4.95
CA ALA A 144 -16.13 11.07 5.10
C ALA A 144 -15.37 12.34 5.53
N ASP A 145 -14.20 12.19 6.17
CA ASP A 145 -13.40 13.31 6.67
C ASP A 145 -12.28 13.72 5.68
N TRP A 146 -12.17 13.09 4.51
CA TRP A 146 -11.07 13.34 3.56
C TRP A 146 -11.09 14.76 2.99
N ASN A 147 -12.27 15.26 2.57
CA ASN A 147 -12.38 16.63 2.05
C ASN A 147 -12.15 17.68 3.16
N ALA A 148 -12.63 17.44 4.38
CA ALA A 148 -12.35 18.30 5.53
C ALA A 148 -10.83 18.40 5.83
N ALA A 149 -10.13 17.27 5.77
CA ALA A 149 -8.68 17.22 5.96
C ALA A 149 -7.91 17.88 4.81
N ALA A 150 -8.36 17.72 3.56
CA ALA A 150 -7.78 18.36 2.39
C ALA A 150 -7.99 19.88 2.39
N ALA A 151 -9.19 20.34 2.75
CA ALA A 151 -9.51 21.76 2.86
C ALA A 151 -8.62 22.45 3.90
N LYS A 152 -8.44 21.84 5.08
CA LYS A 152 -7.53 22.36 6.12
C LYS A 152 -6.06 22.37 5.68
N LEU A 153 -5.64 21.47 4.78
CA LEU A 153 -4.29 21.53 4.20
C LEU A 153 -4.15 22.71 3.21
N CYS A 154 -5.20 23.06 2.46
CA CYS A 154 -5.21 24.24 1.59
C CYS A 154 -5.46 25.57 2.33
N GLU A 155 -5.66 25.58 3.66
CA GLU A 155 -5.60 26.81 4.48
C GLU A 155 -4.17 27.35 4.63
N TYR A 156 -3.16 26.53 4.37
CA TYR A 156 -1.76 26.95 4.38
C TYR A 156 -1.35 27.53 3.01
N ASP A 157 -0.85 28.77 2.99
CA ASP A 157 -0.44 29.49 1.76
C ASP A 157 0.54 28.71 0.86
N SER A 158 1.28 27.74 1.40
CA SER A 158 2.24 26.91 0.67
C SER A 158 1.61 25.76 -0.13
N ILE A 159 0.34 25.42 0.12
CA ILE A 159 -0.35 24.26 -0.46
C ILE A 159 -1.51 24.76 -1.35
N THR A 160 -1.41 24.51 -2.66
CA THR A 160 -2.40 24.97 -3.65
C THR A 160 -3.51 23.95 -3.91
N GLU A 161 -3.19 22.66 -3.87
CA GLU A 161 -4.14 21.56 -4.04
C GLU A 161 -3.80 20.45 -3.03
N ALA A 162 -4.81 19.75 -2.50
CA ALA A 162 -4.63 18.65 -1.56
C ALA A 162 -5.62 17.50 -1.82
N ALA A 163 -5.16 16.27 -1.57
CA ALA A 163 -5.98 15.06 -1.55
C ALA A 163 -5.45 14.05 -0.51
N VAL A 164 -6.35 13.32 0.12
CA VAL A 164 -6.03 12.36 1.20
C VAL A 164 -6.32 10.94 0.75
N LEU A 165 -5.33 10.05 0.86
CA LEU A 165 -5.51 8.61 0.70
C LEU A 165 -5.19 7.89 2.02
N SER A 166 -6.23 7.53 2.75
CA SER A 166 -6.14 6.82 4.03
C SER A 166 -6.70 5.40 3.89
N THR A 167 -5.88 4.38 4.16
CA THR A 167 -6.25 2.97 4.04
C THR A 167 -5.77 2.17 5.25
N CYS A 168 -6.10 0.88 5.31
CA CYS A 168 -5.56 -0.06 6.29
C CYS A 168 -4.02 -0.18 6.27
N ASN A 169 -3.36 0.10 5.13
CA ASN A 169 -1.94 -0.20 4.92
C ASN A 169 -1.07 1.01 4.56
N ARG A 170 -1.68 2.18 4.32
CA ARG A 170 -0.98 3.45 4.03
C ARG A 170 -1.83 4.65 4.44
N PHE A 171 -1.15 5.74 4.70
CA PHE A 171 -1.75 7.07 4.85
C PHE A 171 -0.88 8.04 4.07
N GLU A 172 -1.45 8.72 3.09
CA GLU A 172 -0.72 9.55 2.13
C GLU A 172 -1.48 10.87 1.88
N LEU A 173 -0.75 11.98 2.03
CA LEU A 173 -1.16 13.30 1.59
C LEU A 173 -0.55 13.57 0.22
N TYR A 174 -1.40 13.73 -0.79
CA TYR A 174 -1.01 14.21 -2.12
C TYR A 174 -1.26 15.70 -2.18
N LEU A 175 -0.21 16.47 -2.47
CA LEU A 175 -0.21 17.93 -2.44
C LEU A 175 0.30 18.49 -3.78
N ALA A 176 -0.14 19.67 -4.16
CA ALA A 176 0.51 20.48 -5.19
C ALA A 176 0.95 21.82 -4.58
N ALA A 177 2.23 22.17 -4.74
CA ALA A 177 2.83 23.35 -4.12
C ALA A 177 3.92 23.95 -5.02
N GLU A 178 4.11 25.27 -5.00
CA GLU A 178 5.25 25.90 -5.68
C GLU A 178 6.57 25.65 -4.94
N ASP A 179 6.57 25.76 -3.60
CA ASP A 179 7.71 25.42 -2.73
C ASP A 179 7.43 24.13 -1.93
N HIS A 180 8.11 23.05 -2.31
CA HIS A 180 8.03 21.77 -1.61
C HIS A 180 8.56 21.80 -0.18
N PHE A 181 9.49 22.70 0.17
CA PHE A 181 10.01 22.80 1.53
C PHE A 181 8.98 23.44 2.47
N ALA A 182 8.39 24.56 2.07
CA ALA A 182 7.29 25.19 2.81
C ALA A 182 6.08 24.25 2.96
N ALA A 183 5.64 23.62 1.86
CA ALA A 183 4.53 22.66 1.91
C ALA A 183 4.83 21.44 2.80
N THR A 184 6.09 20.97 2.84
CA THR A 184 6.49 19.87 3.74
C THR A 184 6.43 20.30 5.21
N ARG A 185 6.89 21.51 5.54
CA ARG A 185 6.81 22.08 6.90
C ARG A 185 5.35 22.16 7.36
N ASP A 186 4.48 22.66 6.50
CA ASP A 186 3.07 22.94 6.83
C ASP A 186 2.24 21.66 6.91
N ALA A 187 2.48 20.70 6.01
CA ALA A 187 1.92 19.35 6.11
C ALA A 187 2.38 18.63 7.39
N LEU A 188 3.65 18.75 7.79
CA LEU A 188 4.12 18.20 9.08
C LEU A 188 3.42 18.84 10.28
N ALA A 189 3.14 20.15 10.24
CA ALA A 189 2.38 20.84 11.29
C ALA A 189 0.95 20.28 11.41
N PHE A 190 0.25 20.13 10.29
CA PHE A 190 -1.07 19.49 10.22
C PHE A 190 -1.05 18.05 10.78
N LEU A 191 -0.05 17.24 10.38
CA LEU A 191 0.08 15.86 10.85
C LEU A 191 0.32 15.76 12.35
N ARG A 192 1.14 16.67 12.92
CA ARG A 192 1.39 16.76 14.37
C ARG A 192 0.14 17.15 15.14
N GLU A 193 -0.56 18.20 14.72
CA GLU A 193 -1.81 18.65 15.34
C GLU A 193 -2.86 17.53 15.38
N ARG A 194 -2.99 16.80 14.27
CA ARG A 194 -3.99 15.72 14.13
C ARG A 194 -3.64 14.46 14.91
N SER A 195 -2.39 14.01 14.87
CA SER A 195 -1.96 12.73 15.47
C SER A 195 -1.52 12.84 16.93
N GLN A 196 -1.28 14.06 17.41
CA GLN A 196 -0.69 14.36 18.73
C GLN A 196 0.71 13.73 18.92
N LEU A 197 1.37 13.34 17.82
CA LEU A 197 2.74 12.83 17.82
C LEU A 197 3.77 13.97 17.74
N THR A 198 4.93 13.75 18.33
CA THR A 198 6.10 14.64 18.21
C THR A 198 6.78 14.48 16.85
N ASP A 199 7.56 15.49 16.41
CA ASP A 199 8.42 15.38 15.21
C ASP A 199 9.37 14.17 15.27
N MET A 200 9.85 13.81 16.47
CA MET A 200 10.77 12.69 16.69
C MET A 200 10.10 11.33 16.47
N GLU A 201 8.82 11.20 16.79
CA GLU A 201 8.02 10.00 16.51
C GLU A 201 7.55 9.97 15.06
N LEU A 202 7.18 11.13 14.49
CA LEU A 202 6.57 11.21 13.17
C LEU A 202 7.59 11.05 12.03
N ARG A 203 8.70 11.80 12.06
CA ARG A 203 9.66 11.87 10.94
C ARG A 203 10.27 10.53 10.52
N PRO A 204 10.70 9.62 11.42
CA PRO A 204 11.29 8.34 11.03
C PRO A 204 10.33 7.42 10.27
N ASN A 205 9.02 7.63 10.43
CA ASN A 205 7.96 6.81 9.87
C ASN A 205 7.46 7.32 8.50
N LEU A 206 7.81 8.56 8.12
CA LEU A 206 7.34 9.22 6.90
C LEU A 206 8.32 9.04 5.73
N PHE A 207 7.75 8.82 4.55
CA PHE A 207 8.42 9.06 3.28
C PHE A 207 7.92 10.37 2.65
N MET A 208 8.78 11.00 1.85
CA MET A 208 8.49 12.24 1.14
C MET A 208 9.04 12.10 -0.28
N LEU A 209 8.19 12.20 -1.30
CA LEU A 209 8.57 12.08 -2.71
C LEU A 209 8.05 13.28 -3.49
N GLN A 210 8.85 13.79 -4.41
CA GLN A 210 8.63 15.04 -5.13
C GLN A 210 8.52 14.80 -6.63
N ASN A 211 7.77 15.65 -7.33
CA ASN A 211 7.71 15.69 -8.79
C ASN A 211 7.42 14.30 -9.40
N GLU A 212 8.34 13.79 -10.23
CA GLU A 212 8.18 12.52 -10.93
C GLU A 212 8.10 11.33 -9.97
N ASP A 213 8.82 11.35 -8.85
CA ASP A 213 8.77 10.27 -7.85
C ASP A 213 7.41 10.17 -7.17
N ALA A 214 6.76 11.31 -6.90
CA ALA A 214 5.39 11.35 -6.39
C ALA A 214 4.39 10.73 -7.38
N VAL A 215 4.58 11.00 -8.68
CA VAL A 215 3.78 10.41 -9.76
C VAL A 215 4.04 8.90 -9.86
N TYR A 216 5.30 8.47 -9.97
CA TYR A 216 5.68 7.07 -10.06
C TYR A 216 5.18 6.26 -8.85
N HIS A 217 5.25 6.82 -7.64
CA HIS A 217 4.70 6.22 -6.44
C HIS A 217 3.20 5.96 -6.58
N LEU A 218 2.41 6.98 -6.90
CA LEU A 218 0.96 6.83 -7.06
C LEU A 218 0.59 5.83 -8.18
N LEU A 219 1.33 5.81 -9.30
CA LEU A 219 1.13 4.82 -10.37
C LEU A 219 1.41 3.39 -9.90
N ARG A 220 2.43 3.19 -9.05
CA ARG A 220 2.74 1.88 -8.44
C ARG A 220 1.70 1.47 -7.40
N VAL A 221 1.20 2.42 -6.61
CA VAL A 221 0.11 2.22 -5.64
C VAL A 221 -1.19 1.83 -6.36
N SER A 222 -1.59 2.53 -7.42
CA SER A 222 -2.83 2.23 -8.16
C SER A 222 -2.75 0.92 -8.95
N ALA A 223 -1.57 0.55 -9.45
CA ALA A 223 -1.30 -0.77 -10.03
C ALA A 223 -1.35 -1.90 -8.98
N GLY A 224 -1.21 -1.59 -7.69
CA GLY A 224 -1.11 -2.58 -6.61
C GLY A 224 0.27 -3.23 -6.48
N LEU A 225 1.32 -2.59 -7.01
CA LEU A 225 2.73 -3.02 -6.88
C LEU A 225 3.33 -2.70 -5.50
N ASP A 226 2.72 -1.79 -4.75
CA ASP A 226 3.17 -1.38 -3.42
C ASP A 226 2.22 -1.83 -2.28
N SER A 227 1.17 -2.59 -2.60
CA SER A 227 0.27 -3.19 -1.61
C SER A 227 0.96 -4.30 -0.81
N LEU A 228 0.45 -4.56 0.41
CA LEU A 228 0.86 -5.73 1.23
C LEU A 228 0.70 -7.02 0.41
N VAL A 229 -0.40 -7.09 -0.34
CA VAL A 229 -0.69 -8.10 -1.35
C VAL A 229 -0.48 -7.49 -2.72
N VAL A 230 0.56 -7.92 -3.42
CA VAL A 230 0.80 -7.48 -4.80
C VAL A 230 -0.38 -7.87 -5.68
N GLY A 231 -0.94 -6.91 -6.41
CA GLY A 231 -2.06 -7.14 -7.31
C GLY A 231 -3.46 -7.06 -6.68
N GLU A 232 -3.61 -6.83 -5.38
CA GLU A 232 -4.93 -6.71 -4.74
C GLU A 232 -5.78 -5.58 -5.35
N GLY A 233 -7.03 -5.87 -5.75
CA GLY A 233 -7.92 -4.90 -6.43
C GLY A 233 -8.46 -3.76 -5.57
N GLN A 234 -8.33 -3.86 -4.23
CA GLN A 234 -8.90 -2.89 -3.30
C GLN A 234 -8.25 -1.51 -3.40
N ILE A 235 -6.91 -1.45 -3.53
CA ILE A 235 -6.18 -0.17 -3.57
C ILE A 235 -6.58 0.69 -4.77
N LEU A 236 -6.81 0.09 -5.94
CA LEU A 236 -7.28 0.82 -7.13
C LEU A 236 -8.68 1.42 -6.90
N SER A 237 -9.52 0.72 -6.15
CA SER A 237 -10.85 1.23 -5.77
C SER A 237 -10.76 2.38 -4.77
N GLN A 238 -9.80 2.32 -3.83
CA GLN A 238 -9.51 3.40 -2.88
C GLN A 238 -8.91 4.64 -3.57
N VAL A 239 -7.99 4.47 -4.53
CA VAL A 239 -7.46 5.56 -5.36
C VAL A 239 -8.58 6.17 -6.22
N LYS A 240 -9.51 5.36 -6.75
CA LYS A 240 -10.70 5.87 -7.46
C LYS A 240 -11.63 6.66 -6.55
N ALA A 241 -11.84 6.24 -5.30
CA ALA A 241 -12.60 6.99 -4.32
C ALA A 241 -11.90 8.31 -3.98
N CYS A 242 -10.59 8.28 -3.68
CA CYS A 242 -9.77 9.47 -3.43
C CYS A 242 -9.85 10.48 -4.58
N HIS A 243 -9.75 10.03 -5.85
CA HIS A 243 -10.01 10.87 -7.02
C HIS A 243 -11.42 11.50 -6.97
N SER A 244 -12.46 10.68 -6.75
CA SER A 244 -13.86 11.13 -6.78
C SER A 244 -14.19 12.17 -5.70
N HIS A 245 -13.65 11.99 -4.49
CA HIS A 245 -13.76 12.96 -3.39
C HIS A 245 -12.95 14.22 -3.69
N ALA A 246 -11.71 14.07 -4.13
CA ALA A 246 -10.82 15.21 -4.35
C ALA A 246 -11.29 16.16 -5.48
N ILE A 247 -12.07 15.68 -6.45
CA ILE A 247 -12.67 16.50 -7.52
C ILE A 247 -14.17 16.84 -7.31
N SER A 248 -14.76 16.53 -6.15
CA SER A 248 -16.19 16.81 -5.92
C SER A 248 -16.46 18.32 -5.82
N THR A 249 -17.44 18.83 -6.57
CA THR A 249 -17.70 20.27 -6.73
C THR A 249 -19.06 20.71 -6.16
N ASP A 250 -19.38 20.22 -4.95
CA ASP A 250 -20.60 20.53 -4.18
C ASP A 250 -21.93 20.13 -4.82
N THR A 251 -22.62 19.16 -4.20
CA THR A 251 -23.98 18.74 -4.61
C THR A 251 -24.98 18.65 -3.45
N GLU A 252 -24.54 18.89 -2.21
CA GLU A 252 -25.38 18.88 -1.00
C GLU A 252 -24.99 20.09 -0.13
N GLU A 253 -25.95 20.72 0.55
CA GLU A 253 -25.77 22.04 1.22
C GLU A 253 -24.74 22.02 2.38
N ASP A 254 -24.41 20.85 2.92
CA ASP A 254 -23.45 20.64 4.02
C ASP A 254 -22.13 19.94 3.58
N ALA A 255 -21.95 19.64 2.29
CA ALA A 255 -20.78 18.92 1.81
C ALA A 255 -19.56 19.85 1.64
N ILE A 256 -18.37 19.40 2.11
CA ILE A 256 -17.12 20.12 1.89
C ILE A 256 -16.56 19.76 0.50
N PRO A 257 -16.22 20.75 -0.35
CA PRO A 257 -15.69 20.50 -1.68
C PRO A 257 -14.37 19.73 -1.66
N GLY A 258 -14.10 19.04 -2.77
CA GLY A 258 -12.81 18.44 -3.03
C GLY A 258 -11.74 19.51 -3.26
N SER A 259 -10.57 19.34 -2.63
CA SER A 259 -9.47 20.33 -2.69
C SER A 259 -8.41 20.01 -3.76
N ALA A 260 -8.69 19.10 -4.70
CA ALA A 260 -7.82 18.90 -5.87
C ALA A 260 -8.25 19.79 -7.04
N GLY A 261 -7.28 20.54 -7.54
CA GLY A 261 -7.42 21.31 -8.77
C GLY A 261 -7.00 20.51 -10.00
N LYS A 262 -6.34 21.20 -10.94
CA LYS A 262 -5.99 20.63 -12.25
C LYS A 262 -4.80 19.67 -12.17
N VAL A 263 -3.90 19.84 -11.19
CA VAL A 263 -2.69 19.03 -11.07
C VAL A 263 -3.04 17.68 -10.47
N LEU A 264 -3.58 17.67 -9.25
CA LEU A 264 -3.94 16.46 -8.52
C LEU A 264 -5.12 15.74 -9.16
N GLY A 265 -6.15 16.45 -9.65
CA GLY A 265 -7.27 15.83 -10.36
C GLY A 265 -6.79 15.04 -11.60
N ARG A 266 -5.91 15.63 -12.41
CA ARG A 266 -5.31 14.93 -13.56
C ARG A 266 -4.40 13.77 -13.14
N LEU A 267 -3.59 13.96 -12.11
CA LEU A 267 -2.67 12.94 -11.58
C LEU A 267 -3.44 11.71 -11.07
N LEU A 268 -4.42 11.91 -10.20
CA LEU A 268 -5.27 10.87 -9.64
C LEU A 268 -6.07 10.13 -10.73
N ASN A 269 -6.64 10.85 -11.71
CA ASN A 269 -7.32 10.22 -12.85
C ASN A 269 -6.34 9.35 -13.69
N THR A 270 -5.14 9.88 -13.97
CA THR A 270 -4.10 9.14 -14.70
C THR A 270 -3.73 7.87 -13.95
N ALA A 271 -3.57 7.93 -12.63
CA ALA A 271 -3.29 6.77 -11.80
C ALA A 271 -4.42 5.72 -11.81
N VAL A 272 -5.68 6.13 -11.75
CA VAL A 272 -6.82 5.19 -11.89
C VAL A 272 -6.80 4.51 -13.26
N MET A 273 -6.49 5.23 -14.33
CA MET A 273 -6.43 4.67 -15.68
C MET A 273 -5.23 3.72 -15.87
N SER A 274 -4.03 4.10 -15.39
CA SER A 274 -2.85 3.23 -15.39
C SER A 274 -3.07 1.96 -14.55
N GLY A 275 -3.70 2.06 -13.39
CA GLY A 275 -3.98 0.90 -12.54
C GLY A 275 -4.98 -0.09 -13.17
N LYS A 276 -5.96 0.41 -13.95
CA LYS A 276 -6.82 -0.45 -14.78
C LYS A 276 -6.04 -1.11 -15.90
N TYR A 277 -5.22 -0.34 -16.63
CA TYR A 277 -4.44 -0.82 -17.76
C TYR A 277 -3.44 -1.91 -17.36
N VAL A 278 -2.70 -1.73 -16.26
CA VAL A 278 -1.79 -2.78 -15.75
C VAL A 278 -2.55 -4.08 -15.42
N ARG A 279 -3.82 -4.01 -15.01
CA ARG A 279 -4.65 -5.20 -14.74
C ARG A 279 -5.27 -5.84 -15.97
N SER A 280 -5.44 -5.13 -17.08
CA SER A 280 -5.88 -5.72 -18.36
C SER A 280 -4.72 -6.37 -19.10
N GLU A 281 -3.56 -5.71 -19.12
CA GLU A 281 -2.40 -6.16 -19.90
C GLU A 281 -1.49 -7.15 -19.16
N THR A 282 -1.64 -7.29 -17.84
CA THR A 282 -0.80 -8.20 -17.03
C THR A 282 -1.63 -9.13 -16.16
N GLU A 283 -1.04 -10.28 -15.85
CA GLU A 283 -1.67 -11.28 -14.98
C GLU A 283 -1.55 -10.92 -13.49
N ILE A 284 -1.14 -9.70 -13.12
CA ILE A 284 -0.98 -9.27 -11.72
C ILE A 284 -2.25 -9.43 -10.87
N ALA A 285 -3.43 -9.42 -11.49
CA ALA A 285 -4.70 -9.64 -10.81
C ALA A 285 -5.09 -11.13 -10.69
N LYS A 286 -4.46 -12.03 -11.45
CA LYS A 286 -4.73 -13.48 -11.40
C LYS A 286 -3.96 -14.07 -10.22
N GLY A 287 -4.67 -14.68 -9.27
CA GLY A 287 -4.06 -15.31 -8.09
C GLY A 287 -3.52 -14.33 -7.04
N ALA A 288 -3.86 -13.04 -7.09
CA ALA A 288 -3.49 -12.07 -6.06
C ALA A 288 -4.19 -12.38 -4.72
N VAL A 289 -3.43 -12.91 -3.75
CA VAL A 289 -3.90 -13.41 -2.44
C VAL A 289 -4.27 -12.24 -1.52
N SER A 290 -5.51 -11.72 -1.62
CA SER A 290 -6.07 -10.67 -0.75
C SER A 290 -5.77 -10.82 0.76
N ILE A 291 -5.90 -9.73 1.54
CA ILE A 291 -5.67 -9.79 3.00
C ILE A 291 -6.63 -10.79 3.67
N SER A 292 -7.90 -10.83 3.25
CA SER A 292 -8.87 -11.83 3.73
C SER A 292 -8.43 -13.26 3.42
N SER A 293 -7.91 -13.53 2.21
CA SER A 293 -7.39 -14.85 1.89
C SER A 293 -6.15 -15.20 2.68
N ALA A 294 -5.20 -14.27 2.85
CA ALA A 294 -4.01 -14.49 3.67
C ALA A 294 -4.38 -14.78 5.14
N ALA A 295 -5.45 -14.18 5.66
CA ALA A 295 -6.01 -14.49 6.98
C ALA A 295 -6.63 -15.90 7.05
N VAL A 296 -7.27 -16.37 5.98
CA VAL A 296 -7.76 -17.75 5.88
C VAL A 296 -6.59 -18.74 5.75
N GLU A 297 -5.57 -18.47 4.92
CA GLU A 297 -4.36 -19.31 4.83
C GLU A 297 -3.64 -19.40 6.19
N LEU A 298 -3.57 -18.28 6.93
CA LEU A 298 -3.05 -18.27 8.30
C LEU A 298 -3.87 -19.19 9.22
N ALA A 299 -5.20 -19.16 9.11
CA ALA A 299 -6.08 -20.07 9.85
C ALA A 299 -5.90 -21.55 9.43
N VAL A 300 -5.75 -21.84 8.13
CA VAL A 300 -5.46 -23.20 7.61
C VAL A 300 -4.16 -23.74 8.22
N LEU A 301 -3.13 -22.91 8.35
CA LEU A 301 -1.86 -23.28 8.98
C LEU A 301 -1.96 -23.40 10.51
N LYS A 302 -2.73 -22.53 11.16
CA LYS A 302 -2.79 -22.42 12.62
C LYS A 302 -3.78 -23.35 13.30
N CYS A 303 -4.93 -23.66 12.69
CA CYS A 303 -5.91 -24.56 13.30
C CYS A 303 -5.33 -25.96 13.63
N PRO A 304 -4.51 -26.60 12.78
CA PRO A 304 -3.91 -27.88 13.12
C PRO A 304 -2.89 -27.80 14.27
N GLU A 305 -2.18 -26.68 14.43
CA GLU A 305 -1.19 -26.47 15.49
C GLU A 305 -1.82 -26.08 16.82
N ASP A 306 -2.70 -25.06 16.80
CA ASP A 306 -3.26 -24.43 18.00
C ASP A 306 -4.57 -25.10 18.45
N LEU A 307 -5.38 -25.62 17.51
CA LEU A 307 -6.67 -26.29 17.79
C LEU A 307 -6.60 -27.82 17.64
N SER A 308 -5.53 -28.39 17.08
CA SER A 308 -5.51 -29.81 16.68
C SER A 308 -6.68 -30.23 15.78
N GLN A 309 -7.24 -29.28 15.01
CA GLN A 309 -8.41 -29.47 14.13
C GLN A 309 -8.11 -28.95 12.72
N SER A 310 -8.80 -29.50 11.72
CA SER A 310 -8.80 -28.93 10.37
C SER A 310 -9.82 -27.79 10.29
N LEU A 311 -9.51 -26.71 9.56
CA LEU A 311 -10.35 -25.52 9.45
C LEU A 311 -11.84 -25.81 9.11
N LYS A 312 -12.09 -26.86 8.32
CA LYS A 312 -13.45 -27.32 7.95
C LYS A 312 -14.32 -27.77 9.13
N ASP A 313 -13.69 -28.22 10.23
CA ASP A 313 -14.34 -28.81 11.41
C ASP A 313 -14.51 -27.77 12.56
N VAL A 314 -13.80 -26.63 12.44
CA VAL A 314 -13.72 -25.54 13.42
C VAL A 314 -14.97 -24.65 13.38
N ARG A 315 -15.46 -24.22 14.54
CA ARG A 315 -16.57 -23.24 14.62
C ARG A 315 -16.04 -21.83 14.37
N VAL A 316 -16.34 -21.31 13.18
CA VAL A 316 -15.89 -19.99 12.69
C VAL A 316 -16.95 -18.91 12.91
N ALA A 317 -16.55 -17.77 13.46
CA ALA A 317 -17.34 -16.54 13.47
C ALA A 317 -16.62 -15.38 12.77
N ILE A 318 -17.40 -14.48 12.16
CA ILE A 318 -16.93 -13.26 11.51
C ILE A 318 -17.67 -12.08 12.11
N ILE A 319 -16.93 -11.13 12.67
CA ILE A 319 -17.44 -9.87 13.21
C ILE A 319 -17.29 -8.79 12.14
N GLY A 320 -18.41 -8.31 11.63
CA GLY A 320 -18.55 -7.33 10.55
C GLY A 320 -19.07 -7.95 9.24
N ALA A 321 -19.99 -7.25 8.57
CA ALA A 321 -20.46 -7.57 7.20
C ALA A 321 -19.97 -6.50 6.19
N GLY A 322 -18.67 -6.54 5.90
CA GLY A 322 -17.95 -5.62 5.03
C GLY A 322 -17.43 -6.26 3.73
N LYS A 323 -16.71 -5.46 2.93
CA LYS A 323 -16.03 -5.95 1.72
C LYS A 323 -15.00 -7.05 2.04
N MET A 324 -14.33 -6.94 3.19
CA MET A 324 -13.37 -7.94 3.70
C MET A 324 -14.06 -9.25 4.06
N SER A 325 -15.23 -9.16 4.68
CA SER A 325 -16.05 -10.29 5.15
C SER A 325 -16.57 -11.13 3.99
N ARG A 326 -16.94 -10.50 2.87
CA ARG A 326 -17.25 -11.19 1.59
C ARG A 326 -16.07 -12.03 1.11
N LEU A 327 -14.87 -11.45 1.06
CA LEU A 327 -13.67 -12.20 0.67
C LEU A 327 -13.34 -13.31 1.67
N LEU A 328 -13.52 -13.10 2.98
CA LEU A 328 -13.38 -14.17 3.99
C LEU A 328 -14.32 -15.33 3.68
N LEU A 329 -15.63 -15.07 3.46
CA LEU A 329 -16.61 -16.12 3.15
C LEU A 329 -16.24 -16.92 1.88
N THR A 330 -15.83 -16.25 0.80
CA THR A 330 -15.35 -16.92 -0.43
C THR A 330 -14.16 -17.86 -0.14
N HIS A 331 -13.18 -17.41 0.65
CA HIS A 331 -11.99 -18.21 0.93
C HIS A 331 -12.20 -19.28 2.01
N LEU A 332 -13.13 -19.09 2.95
CA LEU A 332 -13.55 -20.13 3.90
C LEU A 332 -14.30 -21.25 3.16
N ALA A 333 -15.22 -20.89 2.25
CA ALA A 333 -15.93 -21.84 1.40
C ALA A 333 -14.97 -22.67 0.53
N SER A 334 -13.96 -22.04 -0.10
CA SER A 334 -12.97 -22.77 -0.92
C SER A 334 -12.11 -23.74 -0.10
N HIS A 335 -12.02 -23.55 1.22
CA HIS A 335 -11.33 -24.44 2.16
C HIS A 335 -12.27 -25.45 2.85
N GLY A 336 -13.52 -25.56 2.40
CA GLY A 336 -14.48 -26.57 2.87
C GLY A 336 -15.15 -26.23 4.21
N VAL A 337 -15.06 -24.99 4.69
CA VAL A 337 -15.88 -24.52 5.81
C VAL A 337 -17.34 -24.46 5.35
N THR A 338 -18.23 -25.10 6.10
CA THR A 338 -19.66 -25.18 5.76
C THR A 338 -20.55 -24.34 6.67
N LYS A 339 -20.07 -24.00 7.88
CA LYS A 339 -20.82 -23.26 8.92
C LYS A 339 -20.07 -22.02 9.36
N VAL A 340 -20.74 -20.88 9.35
CA VAL A 340 -20.16 -19.60 9.78
C VAL A 340 -21.19 -18.79 10.54
N THR A 341 -20.81 -18.19 11.68
CA THR A 341 -21.64 -17.18 12.34
C THR A 341 -21.20 -15.78 11.90
N LEU A 342 -22.08 -15.03 11.24
CA LEU A 342 -21.84 -13.66 10.78
C LEU A 342 -22.52 -12.67 11.72
N LEU A 343 -21.72 -11.92 12.47
CA LEU A 343 -22.20 -10.90 13.40
C LEU A 343 -22.05 -9.51 12.82
N ASN A 344 -23.08 -8.67 12.88
CA ASN A 344 -22.98 -7.29 12.42
C ASN A 344 -23.89 -6.33 13.20
N ARG A 345 -23.53 -5.03 13.21
CA ARG A 345 -24.38 -3.95 13.77
C ARG A 345 -25.68 -3.71 12.99
N SER A 346 -25.72 -4.12 11.72
CA SER A 346 -26.85 -3.95 10.82
C SER A 346 -27.26 -5.31 10.28
N ARG A 347 -28.39 -5.81 10.78
CA ARG A 347 -28.98 -7.09 10.37
C ARG A 347 -29.22 -7.17 8.85
N PRO A 348 -29.88 -6.19 8.18
CA PRO A 348 -30.10 -6.24 6.74
C PRO A 348 -28.81 -6.44 5.93
N ARG A 349 -27.73 -5.74 6.29
CA ARG A 349 -26.43 -5.83 5.60
C ARG A 349 -25.72 -7.18 5.80
N ALA A 350 -25.99 -7.88 6.90
CA ALA A 350 -25.47 -9.23 7.11
C ALA A 350 -26.35 -10.29 6.42
N GLU A 351 -27.67 -10.08 6.37
CA GLU A 351 -28.60 -10.93 5.62
C GLU A 351 -28.38 -10.82 4.10
N GLU A 352 -28.17 -9.61 3.57
CA GLU A 352 -27.70 -9.35 2.20
C GLU A 352 -26.42 -10.14 1.87
N LEU A 353 -25.41 -10.06 2.75
CA LEU A 353 -24.14 -10.74 2.53
C LEU A 353 -24.29 -12.27 2.65
N ALA A 354 -25.12 -12.77 3.57
CA ALA A 354 -25.37 -14.21 3.71
C ALA A 354 -26.11 -14.77 2.48
N ALA A 355 -27.06 -14.01 1.91
CA ALA A 355 -27.81 -14.40 0.72
C ALA A 355 -26.95 -14.55 -0.55
N GLU A 356 -25.75 -13.96 -0.58
CA GLU A 356 -24.77 -14.16 -1.66
C GLU A 356 -24.10 -15.56 -1.64
N TYR A 357 -24.21 -16.31 -0.53
CA TYR A 357 -23.55 -17.60 -0.32
C TYR A 357 -24.55 -18.70 0.12
N PRO A 358 -25.50 -19.11 -0.74
CA PRO A 358 -26.55 -20.08 -0.39
C PRO A 358 -26.01 -21.49 -0.05
N ASP A 359 -24.79 -21.82 -0.45
CA ASP A 359 -24.12 -23.09 -0.16
C ASP A 359 -23.49 -23.15 1.24
N LEU A 360 -23.49 -22.03 1.99
CA LEU A 360 -23.00 -21.94 3.37
C LEU A 360 -24.16 -21.83 4.37
N ASP A 361 -24.07 -22.59 5.48
CA ASP A 361 -24.94 -22.45 6.65
C ASP A 361 -24.47 -21.24 7.48
N ILE A 362 -24.92 -20.04 7.06
CA ILE A 362 -24.56 -18.76 7.68
C ILE A 362 -25.63 -18.36 8.71
N HIS A 363 -25.26 -18.40 9.99
CA HIS A 363 -26.09 -17.85 11.06
C HIS A 363 -25.86 -16.34 11.18
N VAL A 364 -26.89 -15.52 10.95
CA VAL A 364 -26.79 -14.05 11.04
C VAL A 364 -27.24 -13.54 12.41
N GLY A 365 -26.27 -13.11 13.20
CA GLY A 365 -26.46 -12.56 14.54
C GLY A 365 -26.20 -11.04 14.65
N LEU A 366 -26.63 -10.47 15.77
CA LEU A 366 -26.43 -9.06 16.13
C LEU A 366 -25.28 -8.88 17.13
N MET A 367 -24.85 -7.63 17.34
CA MET A 367 -23.77 -7.32 18.28
C MET A 367 -24.12 -7.66 19.75
N ASP A 368 -25.40 -7.77 20.08
CA ASP A 368 -25.84 -8.17 21.43
C ASP A 368 -25.52 -9.66 21.73
N GLU A 369 -25.43 -10.48 20.69
CA GLU A 369 -25.09 -11.91 20.76
C GLU A 369 -23.56 -12.16 20.73
N LEU A 370 -22.76 -11.10 20.59
CA LEU A 370 -21.31 -11.14 20.37
C LEU A 370 -20.58 -12.10 21.32
N TRP A 371 -20.79 -11.95 22.63
CA TRP A 371 -20.06 -12.75 23.62
C TRP A 371 -20.51 -14.21 23.61
N GLN A 372 -21.80 -14.49 23.42
CA GLN A 372 -22.32 -15.86 23.28
C GLN A 372 -21.73 -16.56 22.05
N THR A 373 -21.58 -15.85 20.92
CA THR A 373 -20.90 -16.37 19.73
C THR A 373 -19.41 -16.57 19.98
N VAL A 374 -18.70 -15.61 20.58
CA VAL A 374 -17.25 -15.70 20.83
C VAL A 374 -16.92 -16.84 21.81
N GLU A 375 -17.71 -17.03 22.87
CA GLU A 375 -17.56 -18.14 23.82
C GLU A 375 -17.81 -19.53 23.21
N THR A 376 -18.64 -19.61 22.16
CA THR A 376 -18.96 -20.87 21.46
C THR A 376 -18.09 -21.12 20.22
N SER A 377 -17.35 -20.11 19.74
CA SER A 377 -16.46 -20.19 18.58
C SER A 377 -15.05 -20.64 18.97
N GLU A 378 -14.32 -21.18 17.99
CA GLU A 378 -12.91 -21.56 18.12
C GLU A 378 -12.01 -20.62 17.29
N LEU A 379 -12.54 -20.10 16.19
CA LEU A 379 -11.87 -19.13 15.32
C LEU A 379 -12.78 -17.93 15.08
N VAL A 380 -12.30 -16.72 15.39
CA VAL A 380 -13.03 -15.47 15.21
C VAL A 380 -12.22 -14.50 14.36
N PHE A 381 -12.82 -14.05 13.25
CA PHE A 381 -12.27 -12.99 12.41
C PHE A 381 -12.93 -11.64 12.74
N THR A 382 -12.14 -10.59 13.00
CA THR A 382 -12.65 -9.21 13.12
C THR A 382 -12.37 -8.41 11.84
N SER A 383 -13.42 -7.82 11.27
CA SER A 383 -13.40 -7.13 9.97
C SER A 383 -14.32 -5.90 9.93
N THR A 384 -14.39 -5.19 11.05
CA THR A 384 -15.27 -4.03 11.25
C THR A 384 -14.62 -2.70 10.89
N SER A 385 -15.45 -1.66 10.72
CA SER A 385 -15.02 -0.25 10.65
C SER A 385 -15.36 0.50 11.94
N ALA A 386 -15.32 -0.17 13.10
CA ALA A 386 -15.49 0.48 14.40
C ALA A 386 -14.32 1.43 14.70
N THR A 387 -14.54 2.40 15.57
CA THR A 387 -13.50 3.36 16.00
C THR A 387 -12.86 3.02 17.35
N GLY A 388 -13.33 1.98 18.02
CA GLY A 388 -12.78 1.51 19.28
C GLY A 388 -12.78 -0.02 19.31
N CYS A 389 -11.85 -0.58 20.09
CA CYS A 389 -11.66 -2.01 20.25
C CYS A 389 -12.93 -2.69 20.76
N ILE A 390 -13.43 -3.67 20.00
CA ILE A 390 -14.64 -4.43 20.30
C ILE A 390 -14.36 -5.54 21.32
N VAL A 391 -13.18 -6.17 21.23
CA VAL A 391 -12.78 -7.32 22.02
C VAL A 391 -11.55 -6.95 22.85
N THR A 392 -11.79 -6.42 24.05
CA THR A 392 -10.71 -5.95 24.94
C THR A 392 -10.30 -7.01 25.96
N GLU A 393 -9.06 -6.93 26.47
CA GLU A 393 -8.55 -7.87 27.47
C GLU A 393 -9.44 -7.95 28.74
N PRO A 394 -9.94 -6.86 29.35
CA PRO A 394 -10.86 -6.96 30.49
C PRO A 394 -12.13 -7.73 30.14
N LEU A 395 -12.74 -7.44 28.98
CA LEU A 395 -13.96 -8.11 28.52
C LEU A 395 -13.74 -9.59 28.22
N LEU A 396 -12.53 -10.01 27.82
CA LEU A 396 -12.15 -11.42 27.71
C LEU A 396 -11.97 -12.06 29.10
N ARG A 397 -11.28 -11.39 30.04
CA ARG A 397 -11.04 -11.92 31.40
C ARG A 397 -12.31 -12.10 32.23
N GLU A 398 -13.37 -11.34 31.92
CA GLU A 398 -14.69 -11.45 32.57
C GLU A 398 -15.51 -12.67 32.13
N ARG A 399 -15.11 -13.40 31.07
CA ARG A 399 -15.85 -14.54 30.51
C ARG A 399 -15.44 -15.88 31.11
N VAL A 400 -16.38 -16.82 31.08
CA VAL A 400 -16.17 -18.19 31.57
C VAL A 400 -15.74 -19.10 30.42
N TRP A 401 -14.43 -19.16 30.22
CA TRP A 401 -13.79 -20.05 29.23
C TRP A 401 -13.80 -21.50 29.72
N GLY A 402 -13.78 -22.46 28.78
CA GLY A 402 -13.71 -23.89 29.09
C GLY A 402 -15.03 -24.67 28.94
N GLN A 403 -16.11 -24.06 28.42
CA GLN A 403 -17.24 -24.84 27.87
C GLN A 403 -16.83 -25.59 26.60
N THR A 404 -15.81 -25.08 25.89
CA THR A 404 -15.13 -25.70 24.76
C THR A 404 -13.72 -26.13 25.21
N PRO A 405 -13.22 -27.32 24.83
CA PRO A 405 -11.91 -27.83 25.25
C PRO A 405 -10.73 -27.24 24.46
N GLN A 406 -10.96 -26.13 23.77
CA GLN A 406 -10.17 -25.62 22.65
C GLN A 406 -9.79 -24.16 22.90
N PRO A 407 -8.57 -23.71 22.60
CA PRO A 407 -8.22 -22.30 22.73
C PRO A 407 -8.96 -21.45 21.69
N LEU A 408 -9.15 -20.16 21.98
CA LEU A 408 -9.75 -19.22 21.04
C LEU A 408 -8.68 -18.58 20.16
N VAL A 409 -8.81 -18.72 18.83
CA VAL A 409 -7.97 -18.03 17.85
C VAL A 409 -8.67 -16.76 17.38
N LEU A 410 -8.07 -15.61 17.63
CA LEU A 410 -8.52 -14.30 17.15
C LEU A 410 -7.64 -13.83 15.99
N ILE A 411 -8.25 -13.59 14.82
CA ILE A 411 -7.54 -13.05 13.64
C ILE A 411 -8.16 -11.70 13.27
N ASP A 412 -7.44 -10.62 13.58
CA ASP A 412 -7.88 -9.28 13.27
C ASP A 412 -7.34 -8.77 11.93
N ILE A 413 -8.25 -8.41 11.03
CA ILE A 413 -7.96 -7.79 9.73
C ILE A 413 -8.52 -6.36 9.63
N SER A 414 -9.02 -5.80 10.73
CA SER A 414 -9.35 -4.37 10.87
C SER A 414 -8.11 -3.51 11.12
N VAL A 415 -8.29 -2.19 11.01
CA VAL A 415 -7.29 -1.18 11.36
C VAL A 415 -8.00 -0.07 12.12
N ARG A 416 -7.43 0.32 13.27
CA ARG A 416 -8.12 0.70 14.52
C ARG A 416 -8.65 -0.55 15.22
N ARG A 417 -7.72 -1.26 15.85
CA ARG A 417 -7.93 -2.51 16.58
C ARG A 417 -8.57 -2.27 17.95
#